data_AF-A0A7Y2GQG2-F1
#
_entry.id   AF-A0A7Y2GQG2-F1
#
_cell.length_a   1.000
_cell.length_b   1.000
_cell.length_c   1.000
_cell.angle_alpha   90.00
_cell.angle_beta   90.00
_cell.angle_gamma   90.00
#
_symmetry.space_group_name_H-M   'P 1'
#
loop_
_entity.id
_entity.type
_entity.pdbx_description
1 polymer ?
#
loop_
_entity_poly.entity_id
_entity_poly.type
_entity_poly.pdbx_seq_one_letter_code
_entity_poly.pdbx_strand_id
1 'polypeptide(L)'
;NGIHEEKILNANNKQLSYADWYGSKSIKQVVKENERDYLQSLVKSGLVEKENLPEINSEIDKTKSLILKYEAEKTEILLGSANIPRSYWAQDLDGEMGKIVGLREWEKISTDYSKSVARIDLGILFLQISLVFGFVVLVISDHISLQKVFIGLMIASGLIGLAISIYGYAFSF
;
A
#
# COMPACT_ATOMS: atom_id res chain seq x y z
N ASN A 1 -6.35 1.09 -21.77
CA ASN A 1 -6.83 0.90 -20.39
C ASN A 1 -6.08 -0.21 -19.63
N GLY A 2 -5.84 -1.39 -20.21
CA GLY A 2 -5.20 -2.52 -19.48
C GLY A 2 -3.85 -2.24 -18.79
N ILE A 3 -2.94 -1.48 -19.41
CA ILE A 3 -1.60 -1.22 -18.86
C ILE A 3 -1.64 -0.38 -17.55
N HIS A 4 -2.63 0.51 -17.40
CA HIS A 4 -2.74 1.36 -16.21
C HIS A 4 -3.37 0.60 -15.04
N GLU A 5 -4.43 -0.16 -15.31
CA GLU A 5 -5.04 -1.07 -14.33
C GLU A 5 -4.03 -2.11 -13.84
N GLU A 6 -3.19 -2.64 -14.73
CA GLU A 6 -2.13 -3.60 -14.39
C GLU A 6 -1.09 -3.00 -13.44
N LYS A 7 -0.63 -1.76 -13.69
CA LYS A 7 0.33 -1.10 -12.78
C LYS A 7 -0.24 -0.88 -11.38
N ILE A 8 -1.53 -0.56 -11.30
CA ILE A 8 -2.24 -0.35 -10.02
C ILE A 8 -2.41 -1.65 -9.28
N LEU A 9 -2.88 -2.67 -9.99
CA LEU A 9 -3.02 -4.01 -9.44
C LEU A 9 -1.68 -4.50 -8.92
N ASN A 10 -0.59 -4.29 -9.66
CA ASN A 10 0.75 -4.65 -9.22
C ASN A 10 1.18 -3.86 -7.98
N ALA A 11 1.00 -2.54 -7.95
CA ALA A 11 1.33 -1.71 -6.78
C ALA A 11 0.54 -2.13 -5.53
N ASN A 12 -0.76 -2.38 -5.67
CA ASN A 12 -1.61 -2.87 -4.58
C ASN A 12 -1.19 -4.26 -4.11
N ASN A 13 -0.90 -5.18 -5.04
CA ASN A 13 -0.42 -6.51 -4.71
C ASN A 13 0.93 -6.47 -3.98
N LYS A 14 1.83 -5.57 -4.39
CA LYS A 14 3.11 -5.35 -3.71
C LYS A 14 2.90 -4.78 -2.31
N GLN A 15 2.02 -3.78 -2.15
CA GLN A 15 1.67 -3.24 -0.83
C GLN A 15 1.12 -4.33 0.08
N LEU A 16 0.16 -5.15 -0.38
CA LEU A 16 -0.41 -6.25 0.38
C LEU A 16 0.64 -7.29 0.74
N SER A 17 1.46 -7.72 -0.22
CA SER A 17 2.53 -8.68 0.01
C SER A 17 3.54 -8.19 1.05
N TYR A 18 3.90 -6.91 1.03
CA TYR A 18 4.82 -6.32 2.01
C TYR A 18 4.16 -6.14 3.38
N ALA A 19 2.86 -5.84 3.43
CA ALA A 19 2.10 -5.80 4.67
C ALA A 19 2.03 -7.19 5.34
N ASP A 20 1.77 -8.24 4.55
CA ASP A 20 1.78 -9.63 5.01
C ASP A 20 3.17 -10.05 5.49
N TRP A 21 4.22 -9.65 4.76
CA TRP A 21 5.59 -9.90 5.16
C TRP A 21 5.92 -9.24 6.50
N TYR A 22 5.61 -7.95 6.65
CA TYR A 22 5.75 -7.22 7.91
C TYR A 22 4.96 -7.88 9.04
N GLY A 23 3.70 -8.25 8.78
CA GLY A 23 2.83 -8.93 9.74
C GLY A 23 3.42 -10.26 10.21
N SER A 24 3.94 -11.07 9.29
CA SER A 24 4.62 -12.33 9.61
C SER A 24 5.84 -12.11 10.53
N LYS A 25 6.66 -11.10 10.25
CA LYS A 25 7.81 -10.75 11.11
C LYS A 25 7.35 -10.27 12.49
N SER A 26 6.29 -9.45 12.54
CA SER A 26 5.70 -9.00 13.80
C SER A 26 5.19 -10.16 14.65
N ILE A 27 4.54 -11.15 14.05
CA ILE A 27 4.09 -12.36 14.76
C ILE A 27 5.29 -13.14 15.30
N LYS A 28 6.34 -13.35 14.49
CA LYS A 28 7.56 -14.04 14.94
C LYS A 28 8.22 -13.34 16.11
N GLN A 29 8.27 -12.00 16.09
CA GLN A 29 8.78 -11.21 17.20
C GLN A 29 7.94 -11.43 18.46
N VAL A 30 6.61 -11.29 18.40
CA VAL A 30 5.72 -11.50 19.56
C VAL A 30 5.87 -12.90 20.15
N VAL A 31 6.00 -13.93 19.31
CA VAL A 31 6.27 -15.30 19.78
C VAL A 31 7.57 -15.37 20.57
N LYS A 32 8.64 -14.72 20.10
CA LYS A 32 9.92 -14.66 20.82
C LYS A 32 9.86 -13.80 22.08
N GLU A 33 9.10 -12.71 22.08
CA GLU A 33 8.86 -11.92 23.29
C GLU A 33 8.15 -12.76 24.36
N ASN A 34 7.09 -13.49 23.98
CA ASN A 34 6.37 -14.39 24.88
C ASN A 34 7.27 -15.52 25.41
N GLU A 35 8.11 -16.12 24.57
CA GLU A 35 9.07 -17.15 24.97
C GLU A 35 10.06 -16.61 26.01
N ARG A 36 10.63 -15.43 25.76
CA ARG A 36 11.55 -14.74 26.68
C ARG A 36 10.87 -14.42 28.01
N ASP A 37 9.65 -13.91 27.98
CA ASP A 37 8.90 -13.54 29.18
C ASP A 37 8.51 -14.78 30.00
N TYR A 38 8.15 -15.89 29.33
CA TYR A 38 7.90 -17.18 29.96
C TYR A 38 9.16 -17.73 30.66
N LEU A 39 10.30 -17.79 29.96
CA LEU A 39 11.58 -18.23 30.53
C LEU A 39 12.01 -17.36 31.71
N GLN A 40 11.83 -16.04 31.61
CA GLN A 40 12.11 -15.13 32.72
C GLN A 40 11.19 -15.37 33.92
N SER A 41 9.90 -15.66 33.69
CA SER A 41 8.95 -16.01 34.75
C SER A 41 9.34 -17.31 35.44
N LEU A 42 9.77 -18.32 34.69
CA LEU A 42 10.29 -19.58 35.24
C LEU A 42 11.50 -19.35 36.15
N VAL A 43 12.49 -18.57 35.70
CA VAL A 43 13.65 -18.21 36.52
C VAL A 43 13.23 -17.47 37.79
N LYS A 44 12.31 -16.50 37.68
CA LYS A 44 11.82 -15.70 38.82
C LYS A 44 11.01 -16.51 39.83
N SER A 45 10.30 -17.55 39.39
CA SER A 45 9.50 -18.39 40.27
C SER A 45 10.34 -19.30 41.18
N GLY A 46 11.64 -19.44 40.91
CA GLY A 46 12.54 -20.30 41.70
C GLY A 46 12.26 -21.79 41.52
N LEU A 47 11.39 -22.17 40.58
CA LEU A 47 11.05 -23.56 40.25
C LEU A 47 12.15 -24.29 39.46
N VAL A 48 13.16 -23.56 38.98
CA VAL A 48 14.27 -24.09 38.19
C VAL A 48 15.45 -24.41 39.11
N GLU A 49 15.99 -25.63 38.99
CA GLU A 49 17.21 -26.04 39.67
C GLU A 49 18.41 -25.15 39.29
N LYS A 50 19.26 -24.82 40.27
CA LYS A 50 20.39 -23.89 40.08
C LYS A 50 21.36 -24.32 38.97
N GLU A 51 21.46 -25.62 38.72
CA GLU A 51 22.33 -26.22 37.70
C GLU A 51 21.85 -25.91 36.27
N ASN A 52 20.54 -25.71 36.06
CA ASN A 52 19.93 -25.44 34.76
C ASN A 52 19.80 -23.94 34.44
N LEU A 53 20.06 -23.05 35.42
CA LEU A 53 19.99 -21.60 35.23
C LEU A 53 20.91 -21.06 34.12
N PRO A 54 22.17 -21.54 33.94
CA PRO A 54 23.02 -21.06 32.86
C PRO A 54 22.44 -21.34 31.48
N GLU A 55 21.82 -22.52 31.28
CA GLU A 55 21.22 -22.92 30.01
C GLU A 55 19.99 -22.06 29.70
N ILE A 56 19.09 -21.85 30.67
CA ILE A 56 17.91 -20.98 30.50
C ILE A 56 18.31 -19.54 30.20
N ASN A 57 19.34 -19.00 30.89
CA ASN A 57 19.82 -17.64 30.64
C ASN A 57 20.40 -17.50 29.22
N SER A 58 21.14 -18.51 28.74
CA SER A 58 21.61 -18.56 27.36
C SER A 58 20.43 -18.52 26.37
N GLU A 59 19.36 -19.27 26.61
CA GLU A 59 18.18 -19.27 25.73
C GLU A 59 17.42 -17.94 25.77
N ILE A 60 17.33 -17.29 26.94
CA ILE A 60 16.81 -15.93 27.08
C ILE A 60 17.62 -14.94 26.22
N ASP A 61 18.94 -15.02 26.21
CA ASP A 61 19.80 -14.11 25.47
C ASP A 61 19.77 -14.35 23.95
N LYS A 62 19.68 -15.62 23.51
CA LYS A 62 19.38 -15.95 22.10
C LYS A 62 18.04 -15.34 21.68
N THR A 63 17.02 -15.47 22.51
CA THR A 63 15.69 -14.97 22.22
C THR A 63 15.68 -13.43 22.11
N LYS A 64 16.38 -12.72 23.00
CA LYS A 64 16.58 -11.26 22.88
C LYS A 64 17.25 -10.88 21.56
N SER A 65 18.27 -11.62 21.15
CA SER A 65 18.98 -11.38 19.89
C SER A 65 18.06 -11.56 18.67
N LEU A 66 17.20 -12.58 18.70
CA LEU A 66 16.19 -12.81 17.65
C LEU A 66 15.12 -11.70 17.63
N ILE A 67 14.69 -11.19 18.79
CA ILE A 67 13.75 -10.07 18.87
C ILE A 67 14.34 -8.83 18.19
N LEU A 68 15.60 -8.49 18.48
CA LEU A 68 16.29 -7.36 17.85
C LEU A 68 16.43 -7.56 16.34
N LYS A 69 16.74 -8.78 15.89
CA LYS A 69 16.79 -9.12 14.46
C LYS A 69 15.44 -8.86 13.79
N TYR A 70 14.34 -9.37 14.34
CA TYR A 70 13.01 -9.19 13.75
C TYR A 70 12.57 -7.72 13.76
N GLU A 71 12.93 -6.95 14.78
CA GLU A 71 12.64 -5.51 14.83
C GLU A 71 13.40 -4.75 13.72
N ALA A 72 14.66 -5.09 13.47
CA ALA A 72 15.43 -4.51 12.37
C ALA A 72 14.85 -4.89 11.00
N GLU A 73 14.51 -6.16 10.80
CA GLU A 73 13.87 -6.65 9.56
C GLU A 73 12.52 -5.95 9.30
N LYS A 74 11.68 -5.78 10.34
CA LYS A 74 10.42 -5.03 10.24
C LYS A 74 10.64 -3.58 9.86
N THR A 75 11.64 -2.94 10.45
CA THR A 75 11.97 -1.53 10.18
C THR A 75 12.35 -1.35 8.72
N GLU A 76 13.17 -2.25 8.18
CA GLU A 76 13.55 -2.24 6.76
C GLU A 76 12.36 -2.51 5.83
N ILE A 77 11.45 -3.45 6.17
CA ILE A 77 10.23 -3.68 5.37
C ILE A 77 9.31 -2.46 5.39
N LEU A 78 9.19 -1.79 6.54
CA LEU A 78 8.28 -0.66 6.70
C LEU A 78 8.78 0.59 5.95
N LEU A 79 10.07 0.91 6.11
CA LEU A 79 10.68 2.14 5.60
C LEU A 79 11.35 1.95 4.24
N GLY A 80 11.80 0.75 3.90
CA GLY A 80 12.62 0.47 2.73
C GLY A 80 14.11 0.66 3.00
N SER A 81 14.95 -0.13 2.34
CA SER A 81 16.40 -0.09 2.50
C SER A 81 17.02 1.25 2.10
N ALA A 82 16.37 1.99 1.19
CA ALA A 82 16.82 3.31 0.73
C ALA A 82 16.65 4.40 1.80
N ASN A 83 15.72 4.21 2.75
CA ASN A 83 15.39 5.17 3.80
C ASN A 83 16.06 4.86 5.14
N ILE A 84 16.92 3.83 5.20
CA ILE A 84 17.69 3.45 6.39
C ILE A 84 19.19 3.37 6.05
N PRO A 85 20.10 3.63 7.02
CA PRO A 85 21.53 3.49 6.76
C PRO A 85 21.92 2.04 6.47
N ARG A 86 22.95 1.84 5.64
CA ARG A 86 23.43 0.51 5.23
C ARG A 86 23.78 -0.43 6.39
N SER A 87 24.20 0.13 7.54
CA SER A 87 24.47 -0.63 8.76
C SER A 87 23.22 -1.25 9.41
N TYR A 88 22.03 -0.78 9.03
CA TYR A 88 20.74 -1.25 9.53
C TYR A 88 20.02 -2.18 8.54
N TRP A 89 20.63 -2.48 7.39
CA TRP A 89 20.10 -3.50 6.50
C TRP A 89 20.15 -4.86 7.19
N ALA A 90 18.99 -5.45 7.36
CA ALA A 90 18.80 -6.62 8.21
C ALA A 90 18.49 -7.88 7.39
N GLN A 91 18.02 -7.73 6.16
CA GLN A 91 17.70 -8.86 5.29
C GLN A 91 18.00 -8.60 3.81
N ASP A 92 18.22 -9.67 3.09
CA ASP A 92 18.34 -9.69 1.65
C ASP A 92 16.98 -9.91 0.99
N LEU A 93 16.84 -9.40 -0.23
CA LEU A 93 15.77 -9.76 -1.15
C LEU A 93 16.43 -10.47 -2.33
N ASP A 94 16.11 -11.76 -2.51
CA ASP A 94 16.72 -12.63 -3.53
C ASP A 94 18.26 -12.67 -3.49
N GLY A 95 18.85 -12.67 -2.28
CA GLY A 95 20.31 -12.69 -2.09
C GLY A 95 20.98 -11.32 -2.16
N GLU A 96 20.23 -10.25 -2.41
CA GLU A 96 20.76 -8.88 -2.48
C GLU A 96 20.24 -7.99 -1.34
N MET A 97 21.18 -7.47 -0.55
CA MET A 97 20.88 -6.47 0.48
C MET A 97 20.60 -5.11 -0.15
N GLY A 98 19.70 -4.32 0.45
CA GLY A 98 19.48 -2.94 0.01
C GLY A 98 18.41 -2.75 -1.05
N LYS A 99 17.70 -3.82 -1.44
CA LYS A 99 16.69 -3.81 -2.52
C LYS A 99 15.24 -3.69 -2.05
N ILE A 100 15.00 -3.61 -0.75
CA ILE A 100 13.64 -3.64 -0.20
C ILE A 100 13.02 -2.24 -0.36
N VAL A 101 11.91 -2.19 -1.08
CA VAL A 101 11.09 -0.97 -1.22
C VAL A 101 10.13 -0.91 -0.04
N GLY A 102 10.06 0.22 0.68
CA GLY A 102 9.28 0.30 1.90
C GLY A 102 7.78 0.08 1.69
N LEU A 103 7.10 -0.53 2.65
CA LEU A 103 5.63 -0.62 2.67
C LEU A 103 4.97 0.75 2.54
N ARG A 104 5.53 1.78 3.19
CA ARG A 104 5.05 3.17 3.08
C ARG A 104 5.23 3.76 1.68
N GLU A 105 6.28 3.34 0.97
CA GLU A 105 6.49 3.75 -0.42
C GLU A 105 5.43 3.13 -1.32
N TRP A 106 5.16 1.83 -1.17
CA TRP A 106 4.10 1.15 -1.90
C TRP A 106 2.71 1.71 -1.60
N GLU A 107 2.42 2.04 -0.34
CA GLU A 107 1.17 2.70 0.06
C GLU A 107 1.00 4.06 -0.61
N LYS A 108 2.08 4.86 -0.67
CA LYS A 108 2.06 6.15 -1.37
C LYS A 108 1.80 5.96 -2.87
N ILE A 109 2.52 5.05 -3.51
CA ILE A 109 2.36 4.74 -4.94
C ILE A 109 0.93 4.28 -5.25
N SER A 110 0.40 3.34 -4.45
CA SER A 110 -0.97 2.84 -4.57
C SER A 110 -2.00 3.97 -4.42
N THR A 111 -1.82 4.83 -3.42
CA THR A 111 -2.73 5.95 -3.14
C THR A 111 -2.73 6.98 -4.27
N ASP A 112 -1.56 7.33 -4.78
CA ASP A 112 -1.42 8.32 -5.84
C ASP A 112 -2.01 7.82 -7.16
N TYR A 113 -1.84 6.54 -7.48
CA TYR A 113 -2.52 5.95 -8.63
C TYR A 113 -4.04 5.86 -8.43
N SER A 114 -4.51 5.48 -7.25
CA SER A 114 -5.94 5.40 -6.95
C SER A 114 -6.63 6.76 -7.12
N LYS A 115 -5.98 7.85 -6.68
CA LYS A 115 -6.47 9.22 -6.91
C LYS A 115 -6.53 9.58 -8.39
N SER A 116 -5.52 9.18 -9.16
CA SER A 116 -5.46 9.46 -10.60
C SER A 116 -6.56 8.72 -11.36
N VAL A 117 -6.83 7.46 -11.02
CA VAL A 117 -7.96 6.70 -11.58
C VAL A 117 -9.29 7.33 -11.22
N ALA A 118 -9.51 7.69 -9.96
CA ALA A 118 -10.76 8.33 -9.55
C ALA A 118 -11.06 9.61 -10.36
N ARG A 119 -10.02 10.39 -10.72
CA ARG A 119 -10.17 11.55 -11.61
C ARG A 119 -10.51 11.15 -13.04
N ILE A 120 -9.86 10.12 -13.58
CA ILE A 120 -10.14 9.61 -14.93
C ILE A 120 -11.59 9.09 -15.02
N ASP A 121 -12.03 8.30 -14.04
CA ASP A 121 -13.40 7.77 -13.97
C ASP A 121 -14.43 8.89 -13.89
N LEU A 122 -14.14 9.94 -13.11
CA LEU A 122 -14.99 11.15 -13.08
C LEU A 122 -15.06 11.83 -14.45
N GLY A 123 -13.94 11.95 -15.16
CA GLY A 123 -13.91 12.49 -16.53
C GLY A 123 -14.74 11.65 -17.50
N ILE A 124 -14.62 10.32 -17.43
CA ILE A 124 -15.44 9.38 -18.21
C ILE A 124 -16.92 9.56 -17.91
N LEU A 125 -17.31 9.73 -16.65
CA LEU A 125 -18.70 9.97 -16.25
C LEU A 125 -19.25 11.27 -16.85
N PHE A 126 -18.48 12.35 -16.88
CA PHE A 126 -18.89 13.60 -17.55
C PHE A 126 -19.05 13.42 -19.06
N LEU A 127 -18.17 12.65 -19.70
CA LEU A 127 -18.30 12.30 -21.12
C LEU A 127 -19.54 11.44 -21.40
N GLN A 128 -19.85 10.48 -20.52
CA GLN A 128 -21.09 9.69 -20.61
C GLN A 128 -22.33 10.59 -20.47
N ILE A 129 -22.34 11.54 -19.53
CA ILE A 129 -23.41 12.53 -19.39
C ILE A 129 -23.53 13.39 -20.66
N SER A 130 -22.42 13.82 -21.25
CA SER A 130 -22.41 14.53 -22.53
C SER A 130 -23.10 13.71 -23.63
N LEU A 131 -22.79 12.42 -23.75
CA LEU A 131 -23.43 11.55 -24.73
C LEU A 131 -24.94 11.41 -24.47
N VAL A 132 -25.36 11.29 -23.22
CA VAL A 132 -26.78 11.24 -22.84
C VAL A 132 -27.50 12.52 -23.24
N PHE A 133 -26.93 13.70 -23.00
CA PHE A 133 -27.53 14.96 -23.46
C PHE A 133 -27.60 15.05 -24.99
N GLY A 134 -26.58 14.57 -25.69
CA GLY A 134 -26.62 14.46 -27.16
C GLY A 134 -27.77 13.59 -27.66
N PHE A 135 -28.02 12.45 -27.00
CA PHE A 135 -29.16 11.59 -27.30
C PHE A 135 -30.51 12.28 -27.01
N VAL A 136 -30.64 12.96 -25.88
CA VAL A 136 -31.87 13.71 -25.52
C VAL A 136 -32.18 14.81 -26.54
N VAL A 137 -31.15 15.49 -27.06
CA VAL A 137 -31.29 16.50 -28.13
C VAL A 137 -31.88 15.92 -29.42
N LEU A 138 -31.54 14.66 -29.75
CA LEU A 138 -32.10 13.97 -30.92
C LEU A 138 -33.57 13.59 -30.72
N VAL A 139 -33.98 13.29 -29.50
CA VAL A 139 -35.35 12.86 -29.17
C VAL A 139 -36.32 14.05 -29.09
N ILE A 140 -35.89 15.20 -28.57
CA ILE A 140 -36.77 16.38 -28.34
C ILE A 140 -36.73 17.36 -29.53
N SER A 141 -36.75 16.85 -30.76
CA SER A 141 -36.62 17.65 -31.99
C SER A 141 -37.68 18.74 -32.16
N ASP A 142 -38.80 18.64 -31.44
CA ASP A 142 -39.97 19.52 -31.62
C ASP A 142 -39.89 20.83 -30.83
N HIS A 143 -38.97 20.96 -29.86
CA HIS A 143 -38.85 22.14 -28.99
C HIS A 143 -37.46 22.80 -29.07
N ILE A 144 -37.31 23.76 -29.99
CA ILE A 144 -36.07 24.49 -30.29
C ILE A 144 -35.42 25.15 -29.05
N SER A 145 -36.21 25.73 -28.16
CA SER A 145 -35.68 26.39 -26.94
C SER A 145 -35.04 25.39 -25.97
N LEU A 146 -35.66 24.22 -25.81
CA LEU A 146 -35.17 23.17 -24.91
C LEU A 146 -33.92 22.50 -25.50
N GLN A 147 -33.92 22.30 -26.82
CA GLN A 147 -32.78 21.76 -27.57
C GLN A 147 -31.50 22.58 -27.37
N LYS A 148 -31.59 23.91 -27.43
CA LYS A 148 -30.43 24.80 -27.22
C LYS A 148 -29.84 24.69 -25.81
N VAL A 149 -30.68 24.50 -24.79
CA VAL A 149 -30.23 24.32 -23.40
C VAL A 149 -29.46 23.01 -23.26
N PHE A 150 -30.00 21.91 -23.79
CA PHE A 150 -29.34 20.60 -23.73
C PHE A 150 -28.05 20.54 -24.56
N ILE A 151 -27.98 21.23 -25.71
CA ILE A 151 -26.73 21.38 -26.47
C ILE A 151 -25.69 22.13 -25.64
N GLY A 152 -26.07 23.20 -24.95
CA GLY A 152 -25.17 23.93 -24.04
C GLY A 152 -24.63 23.04 -22.91
N LEU A 153 -25.52 22.26 -22.27
CA LEU A 153 -25.15 21.31 -21.22
C LEU A 153 -24.24 20.18 -21.73
N MET A 154 -24.52 19.65 -22.93
CA MET A 154 -23.69 18.64 -23.61
C MET A 154 -22.26 19.16 -23.82
N ILE A 155 -22.11 20.35 -24.41
CA ILE A 155 -20.79 20.91 -24.68
C ILE A 155 -20.04 21.20 -23.38
N ALA A 156 -20.73 21.77 -22.38
CA ALA A 156 -20.13 22.07 -21.08
C ALA A 156 -19.63 20.81 -20.37
N SER A 157 -20.46 19.75 -20.28
CA SER A 157 -20.06 18.50 -19.65
C SER A 157 -18.96 17.79 -20.43
N GLY A 158 -18.99 17.81 -21.76
CA GLY A 158 -17.93 17.26 -22.61
C GLY A 158 -16.58 17.95 -22.41
N LEU A 159 -16.55 19.27 -22.34
CA LEU A 159 -15.33 20.04 -22.08
C LEU A 159 -14.78 19.80 -20.66
N ILE A 160 -15.65 19.75 -19.65
CA ILE A 160 -15.26 19.43 -18.27
C ILE A 160 -14.68 18.01 -18.20
N GLY A 161 -15.34 17.04 -18.82
CA GLY A 161 -14.87 15.66 -18.88
C GLY A 161 -13.49 15.54 -19.52
N LEU A 162 -13.29 16.16 -20.69
CA LEU A 162 -12.00 16.20 -21.37
C LEU A 162 -10.90 16.84 -20.50
N ALA A 163 -11.16 18.00 -19.90
CA ALA A 163 -10.19 18.68 -19.06
C ALA A 163 -9.76 17.83 -17.85
N ILE A 164 -10.71 17.19 -17.17
CA ILE A 164 -10.44 16.32 -16.03
C ILE A 164 -9.69 15.06 -16.46
N SER A 165 -10.07 14.43 -17.57
CA SER A 165 -9.37 13.23 -18.08
C SER A 165 -7.93 13.54 -18.50
N ILE A 166 -7.68 14.67 -19.18
CA ILE A 166 -6.33 15.09 -19.55
C ILE A 166 -5.49 15.37 -18.31
N TYR A 167 -6.05 16.06 -17.32
CA TYR A 167 -5.36 16.35 -16.06
C TYR A 167 -5.04 15.07 -15.27
N GLY A 168 -5.98 14.13 -15.21
CA GLY A 168 -5.77 12.81 -14.61
C GLY A 168 -4.67 12.01 -15.31
N TYR A 169 -4.60 12.08 -16.64
CA TYR A 169 -3.56 11.42 -17.42
C TYR A 169 -2.18 12.06 -17.24
N ALA A 170 -2.10 13.40 -17.28
CA ALA A 170 -0.84 14.14 -17.17
C ALA A 170 -0.20 14.04 -15.77
N PHE A 171 -1.01 13.91 -14.71
CA PHE A 171 -0.52 13.77 -13.34
C PHE A 171 -0.26 12.31 -12.92
N SER A 172 -0.64 11.34 -13.76
CA SER A 172 -0.36 9.91 -13.53
C SER A 172 1.04 9.48 -14.01
N PHE A 173 1.83 10.40 -14.57
CA PHE A 173 3.23 10.26 -15.00
C PHE A 173 4.12 11.22 -14.21
#